data_AF-A0A382H430-F1
#
_entry.id   AF-A0A382H430-F1
#
_cell.length_a   1.000
_cell.length_b   1.000
_cell.length_c   1.000
_cell.angle_alpha   90.00
_cell.angle_beta   90.00
_cell.angle_gamma   90.00
#
_symmetry.space_group_name_H-M   'P 1'
#
loop_
_entity.id
_entity.type
_entity.pdbx_description
1 polymer ?
#
loop_
_entity_poly.entity_id
_entity_poly.type
_entity_poly.pdbx_seq_one_letter_code
_entity_poly.pdbx_strand_id
1 'polypeptide(L)' 'LILILLYSIFFGFLTAYISERKGYNSHSWFWLGIFLGIIASGILLCQPSKNGKKTMLS' A
#
# COMPACT_ATOMS: atom_id res chain seq x y z
N LEU A 1 -2.14 11.44 -2.22
CA LEU A 1 -3.37 10.61 -2.24
C LEU A 1 -3.48 9.79 -3.52
N ILE A 2 -3.53 10.41 -4.72
CA ILE A 2 -3.56 9.69 -6.02
C ILE A 2 -2.40 8.69 -6.18
N LEU A 3 -1.17 9.09 -5.82
CA LEU A 3 0.01 8.21 -5.93
C LEU A 3 -0.11 6.95 -5.06
N ILE A 4 -0.66 7.09 -3.85
CA ILE A 4 -0.81 6.00 -2.87
C ILE A 4 -1.87 5.01 -3.33
N LEU A 5 -2.97 5.53 -3.90
CA LEU A 5 -4.04 4.72 -4.47
C LEU A 5 -3.53 3.90 -5.66
N LEU A 6 -2.77 4.54 -6.56
CA LEU A 6 -2.17 3.88 -7.72
C LEU A 6 -1.16 2.80 -7.30
N TYR A 7 -0.33 3.08 -6.30
CA TYR A 7 0.64 2.11 -5.78
C TYR A 7 -0.05 0.90 -5.14
N SER A 8 -1.12 1.12 -4.37
CA SER A 8 -1.89 0.03 -3.75
C SER A 8 -2.57 -0.86 -4.78
N ILE A 9 -3.18 -0.27 -5.82
CA ILE A 9 -3.83 -1.01 -6.91
C ILE A 9 -2.79 -1.81 -7.71
N PHE A 10 -1.63 -1.20 -8.02
CA PHE A 10 -0.55 -1.88 -8.73
C PHE A 10 -0.03 -3.09 -7.95
N PHE A 11 0.15 -2.93 -6.62
CA PHE A 11 0.58 -4.03 -5.76
C PHE A 11 -0.46 -5.15 -5.66
N GLY A 12 -1.75 -4.81 -5.61
CA GLY A 12 -2.85 -5.76 -5.68
C GLY A 12 -2.85 -6.59 -6.97
N PHE A 13 -2.70 -5.93 -8.12
CA PHE A 13 -2.60 -6.59 -9.42
C PHE A 13 -1.35 -7.47 -9.55
N LEU A 14 -0.20 -6.97 -9.09
CA LEU A 14 1.05 -7.73 -9.12
C LEU A 14 0.94 -9.01 -8.27
N THR A 15 0.32 -8.90 -7.10
CA THR A 15 0.09 -10.02 -6.19
C THR A 15 -0.86 -11.06 -6.80
N ALA A 16 -1.96 -10.61 -7.42
CA ALA A 16 -2.87 -11.48 -8.14
C ALA A 16 -2.18 -12.19 -9.32
N TYR A 17 -1.37 -11.45 -10.11
CA TYR A 17 -0.62 -12.01 -11.23
C TYR A 17 0.37 -13.09 -10.81
N ILE A 18 1.11 -12.88 -9.72
CA ILE A 18 2.04 -13.88 -9.17
C ILE A 18 1.28 -15.12 -8.68
N SER A 19 0.11 -14.94 -8.06
CA SER A 19 -0.70 -16.05 -7.55
C SER A 19 -1.29 -16.90 -8.67
N GLU A 20 -1.73 -16.27 -9.77
CA GLU A 20 -2.25 -16.95 -10.96
C GLU A 20 -1.18 -17.83 -11.61
N ARG A 21 0.04 -17.29 -11.73
CA ARG A 21 1.21 -18.02 -12.25
C ARG A 21 1.59 -19.24 -11.40
N LYS A 22 1.23 -19.25 -10.11
CA LYS A 22 1.44 -20.36 -9.20
C LYS A 22 0.23 -21.31 -9.09
N GLY A 23 -0.86 -21.04 -9.80
CA GLY A 23 -2.08 -21.85 -9.75
C GLY A 23 -2.94 -21.62 -8.51
N TYR A 24 -2.73 -20.51 -7.78
CA TYR A 24 -3.60 -20.12 -6.66
C TYR A 24 -4.76 -19.24 -7.14
N ASN A 25 -5.82 -19.14 -6.33
CA ASN A 25 -6.97 -18.28 -6.60
C ASN A 25 -6.58 -16.79 -6.63
N SER A 26 -6.51 -16.22 -7.83
CA SER A 26 -6.16 -14.81 -8.07
C SER A 26 -7.02 -13.83 -7.29
N HIS A 27 -8.31 -14.13 -7.09
CA HIS A 27 -9.24 -13.30 -6.32
C HIS A 27 -8.89 -13.17 -4.83
N SER A 28 -8.50 -14.26 -4.17
CA SER A 28 -8.09 -14.20 -2.75
C SER A 28 -6.79 -13.42 -2.57
N TRP A 29 -5.84 -13.61 -3.48
CA TRP A 29 -4.56 -12.91 -3.43
C TRP A 29 -4.63 -11.44 -3.84
N PHE A 30 -5.57 -11.09 -4.73
CA PHE A 30 -5.92 -9.69 -5.00
C PHE A 30 -6.42 -8.99 -3.74
N TRP A 31 -7.32 -9.65 -2.99
CA TRP A 31 -7.84 -9.10 -1.73
C TRP A 31 -6.74 -8.92 -0.68
N LEU A 32 -5.77 -9.84 -0.62
CA LEU A 32 -4.58 -9.70 0.24
C LEU A 32 -3.73 -8.50 -0.15
N GLY A 33 -3.53 -8.25 -1.45
CA GLY A 33 -2.79 -7.09 -1.92
C GLY A 33 -3.50 -5.76 -1.61
N ILE A 34 -4.83 -5.69 -1.74
CA ILE A 34 -5.61 -4.52 -1.31
C ILE A 34 -5.53 -4.34 0.21
N PHE A 35 -5.66 -5.41 0.98
CA PHE A 35 -5.56 -5.37 2.44
C PHE A 35 -4.20 -4.82 2.88
N LEU A 36 -3.12 -5.23 2.22
CA LEU A 36 -1.77 -4.71 2.46
C LEU A 36 -1.68 -3.21 2.14
N GLY A 37 -2.28 -2.75 1.04
CA GLY A 37 -2.34 -1.34 0.67
C GLY A 37 -3.09 -0.47 1.69
N ILE A 38 -4.18 -0.99 2.26
CA ILE A 38 -4.93 -0.33 3.35
C ILE A 38 -4.06 -0.20 4.59
N ILE A 39 -3.37 -1.28 5.01
CA ILE A 39 -2.48 -1.25 6.17
C ILE A 39 -1.34 -0.24 5.97
N ALA A 40 -0.69 -0.27 4.80
CA ALA A 40 0.38 0.67 4.47
C ALA A 40 -0.10 2.13 4.50
N SER A 41 -1.30 2.40 3.97
CA SER A 41 -1.91 3.73 4.02
C SER A 41 -2.25 4.16 5.46
N GLY A 42 -2.76 3.24 6.28
CA GLY A 42 -3.02 3.49 7.70
C GLY A 42 -1.75 3.84 8.47
N ILE A 43 -0.66 3.08 8.26
CA ILE A 43 0.65 3.38 8.84
C ILE A 43 1.15 4.75 8.41
N LEU A 44 1.02 5.09 7.12
CA LEU A 44 1.46 6.39 6.60
C LEU A 44 0.65 7.56 7.18
N LEU A 45 -0.64 7.37 7.43
CA LEU A 45 -1.49 8.36 8.10
C LEU A 45 -1.16 8.50 9.58
N CYS A 46 -0.81 7.40 10.25
CA CYS A 46 -0.37 7.41 11.65
C CYS A 46 1.08 7.88 11.80
N GLN A 47 1.88 7.86 10.73
CA GLN A 47 3.26 8.34 10.78
C GLN A 47 3.25 9.87 10.83
N PRO A 48 3.76 10.47 11.93
CA PRO A 48 3.81 11.92 12.03
C PRO A 48 4.70 12.48 10.90
N SER A 49 4.16 13.46 10.17
CA SER A 49 4.89 14.12 9.10
C SER A 49 6.19 14.72 9.65
N LYS A 50 7.32 14.35 9.04
CA LYS A 50 8.66 14.82 9.43
C LYS A 50 8.82 16.36 9.34
N ASN A 51 7.84 17.09 8.82
CA ASN A 51 7.87 18.55 8.69
C ASN A 51 7.65 19.33 10.00
N GLY A 52 7.42 18.67 11.14
CA GLY A 52 7.27 19.36 12.44
C GLY A 52 8.56 19.78 13.15
N LYS A 53 9.76 19.43 12.64
CA LYS A 53 11.05 19.66 13.34
C LYS A 53 12.01 20.64 12.66
N LYS A 54 11.52 21.60 11.87
CA LYS A 54 12.38 22.67 11.31
C LYS A 54 12.11 24.09 11.82
N THR A 55 11.05 24.31 12.61
CA THR A 55 10.65 25.67 13.02
C THR A 55 11.04 26.04 14.45
N MET A 56 11.75 25.17 15.18
CA MET A 56 12.18 25.44 16.57
C MET A 56 13.70 25.62 16.75
N LEU A 57 14.46 25.74 15.66
CA LEU A 57 15.93 25.94 15.69
C LEU A 57 16.40 27.03 14.71
N SER A 58 15.53 27.98 14.35
CA SER A 58 15.91 29.18 13.58
C SER A 58 15.70 30.44 14.39
#